data_AF-A0AAU9VSS3-F1
#
_entry.id   AF-A0AAU9VSS3-F1
#
_cell.length_a   1.000
_cell.length_b   1.000
_cell.length_c   1.000
_cell.angle_alpha   90.00
_cell.angle_beta   90.00
_cell.angle_gamma   90.00
#
_symmetry.space_group_name_H-M   'P 1'
#
loop_
_entity.id
_entity.type
_entity.pdbx_description
1 polymer ?
#
loop_
_entity_poly.entity_id
_entity_poly.type
_entity_poly.pdbx_seq_one_letter_code
_entity_poly.pdbx_strand_id
1 'polypeptide(L)'
;ENESEKDGSAVSTASGKIQSLRNNKKSAKTRLTKAKNQLSDLLGSNTVTGTLPSKNTVQRAINKIKAELTLIEKIVASLKEVYALNEIAEADTIIESLDKEADEIVASVDEVIENAERHVQERLDKGEEESVLLSNKSQASDDKVSLASSYVKQKQLEAKQASERLAQVEEEQKQKELELEKITAEVQLAKQRAEEARKVAALNKLRADAAERES
;
A
#
# COMPACT_ATOMS: atom_id res chain seq x y z
N GLU A 1 -57.13 11.87 25.52
CA GLU A 1 -56.82 10.55 24.96
C GLU A 1 -57.18 10.59 23.48
N ASN A 2 -56.34 10.34 22.49
CA ASN A 2 -54.94 9.91 22.38
C ASN A 2 -54.43 10.51 21.04
N GLU A 3 -53.33 11.26 21.01
CA GLU A 3 -52.01 10.75 20.59
C GLU A 3 -52.04 9.67 19.50
N SER A 4 -51.60 10.02 18.29
CA SER A 4 -50.90 9.14 17.35
C SER A 4 -50.16 10.03 16.35
N GLU A 5 -48.90 10.33 16.65
CA GLU A 5 -47.72 9.66 16.09
C GLU A 5 -47.08 10.54 15.02
N LYS A 6 -46.29 11.47 15.54
CA LYS A 6 -45.28 12.23 14.81
C LYS A 6 -44.13 11.26 14.52
N ASP A 7 -44.27 10.44 13.47
CA ASP A 7 -43.21 9.54 13.06
C ASP A 7 -42.17 10.31 12.22
N GLY A 8 -41.29 11.01 12.93
CA GLY A 8 -40.11 11.67 12.39
C GLY A 8 -39.02 10.67 12.04
N SER A 9 -39.31 9.72 11.17
CA SER A 9 -38.28 8.86 10.57
C SER A 9 -37.55 9.67 9.50
N ALA A 10 -36.42 10.27 9.88
CA ALA A 10 -35.51 10.92 8.96
C ALA A 10 -34.87 9.86 8.04
N VAL A 11 -35.63 9.38 7.05
CA VAL A 11 -35.08 8.64 5.92
C VAL A 11 -34.15 9.61 5.20
N SER A 12 -32.85 9.49 5.47
CA SER A 12 -31.84 10.33 4.84
C SER A 12 -31.89 10.06 3.34
N THR A 13 -32.45 11.01 2.59
CA THR A 13 -32.55 10.91 1.13
C THR A 13 -31.17 10.74 0.50
N ALA A 14 -31.10 10.14 -0.68
CA ALA A 14 -29.85 9.96 -1.44
C ALA A 14 -29.03 11.26 -1.53
N SER A 15 -29.73 12.38 -1.74
CA SER A 15 -29.16 13.73 -1.77
C SER A 15 -28.47 14.11 -0.44
N GLY A 16 -29.11 13.86 0.70
CA GLY A 16 -28.52 14.11 2.02
C GLY A 16 -27.27 13.27 2.28
N LYS A 17 -27.29 11.98 1.87
CA LYS A 17 -26.14 11.08 2.00
C LYS A 17 -24.97 11.55 1.13
N ILE A 18 -25.24 11.95 -0.12
CA ILE A 18 -24.24 12.52 -1.04
C ILE A 18 -23.61 13.78 -0.47
N GLN A 19 -24.42 14.71 0.04
CA GLN A 19 -23.92 15.96 0.59
C GLN A 19 -23.01 15.72 1.80
N SER A 20 -23.41 14.84 2.71
CA SER A 20 -22.61 14.43 3.87
C SER A 20 -21.27 13.81 3.44
N LEU A 21 -21.30 12.87 2.50
CA LEU A 21 -20.09 12.22 2.00
C LEU A 21 -19.15 13.19 1.27
N ARG A 22 -19.68 14.13 0.48
CA ARG A 22 -18.88 15.18 -0.18
C ARG A 22 -18.19 16.09 0.85
N ASN A 23 -18.88 16.47 1.92
CA ASN A 23 -18.31 17.26 3.01
C ASN A 23 -17.21 16.48 3.74
N ASN A 24 -17.45 15.19 4.02
CA ASN A 24 -16.47 14.31 4.64
C ASN A 24 -15.23 14.14 3.76
N LYS A 25 -15.40 13.97 2.43
CA LYS A 25 -14.29 13.91 1.47
C LYS A 25 -13.46 15.19 1.52
N LYS A 26 -14.10 16.37 1.49
CA LYS A 26 -13.41 17.67 1.58
C LYS A 26 -12.61 17.81 2.88
N SER A 27 -13.20 17.39 4.00
CA SER A 27 -12.54 17.38 5.31
C SER A 27 -11.33 16.44 5.33
N ALA A 28 -11.47 15.22 4.81
CA ALA A 28 -10.39 14.24 4.71
C ALA A 28 -9.25 14.73 3.79
N LYS A 29 -9.55 15.30 2.62
CA LYS A 29 -8.54 15.93 1.75
C LYS A 29 -7.77 17.03 2.47
N THR A 30 -8.45 17.87 3.25
CA THR A 30 -7.80 18.92 4.05
C THR A 30 -6.84 18.33 5.08
N ARG A 31 -7.23 17.24 5.76
CA ARG A 31 -6.35 16.54 6.72
C ARG A 31 -5.16 15.88 6.03
N LEU A 32 -5.38 15.26 4.87
CA LEU A 32 -4.33 14.67 4.05
C LEU A 32 -3.30 15.74 3.65
N THR A 33 -3.75 16.89 3.12
CA THR A 33 -2.84 18.01 2.78
C THR A 33 -2.03 18.47 3.99
N LYS A 34 -2.67 18.61 5.16
CA LYS A 34 -1.94 18.96 6.40
C LYS A 34 -0.90 17.91 6.78
N ALA A 35 -1.23 16.61 6.66
CA ALA A 35 -0.30 15.53 6.97
C ALA A 35 0.89 15.49 5.99
N LYS A 36 0.63 15.71 4.70
CA LYS A 36 1.69 15.86 3.67
C LYS A 36 2.61 17.02 3.98
N ASN A 37 2.05 18.20 4.28
CA ASN A 37 2.86 19.37 4.63
C ASN A 37 3.69 19.13 5.90
N GLN A 38 3.11 18.47 6.92
CA GLN A 38 3.86 18.10 8.12
C GLN A 38 5.06 17.19 7.81
N LEU A 39 4.90 16.23 6.89
CA LEU A 39 6.01 15.38 6.45
C LEU A 39 7.06 16.19 5.68
N SER A 40 6.64 17.06 4.75
CA SER A 40 7.55 17.95 4.03
C SER A 40 8.32 18.87 4.98
N ASP A 41 7.66 19.45 5.98
CA ASP A 41 8.28 20.29 7.00
C ASP A 41 9.29 19.48 7.83
N LEU A 42 8.95 18.26 8.23
CA LEU A 42 9.86 17.35 8.94
C LEU A 42 11.12 17.05 8.12
N LEU A 43 10.98 16.84 6.81
CA LEU A 43 12.10 16.54 5.92
C LEU A 43 12.90 17.80 5.55
N GLY A 44 12.26 18.97 5.46
CA GLY A 44 12.88 20.26 5.09
C GLY A 44 13.54 21.01 6.25
N SER A 45 13.11 20.78 7.50
CA SER A 45 13.63 21.46 8.71
C SER A 45 15.09 21.11 9.06
N ASN A 46 15.69 20.16 8.33
CA ASN A 46 17.11 19.82 8.38
C ASN A 46 18.04 21.00 8.02
N THR A 47 17.52 22.06 7.39
CA THR A 47 18.31 23.22 6.96
C THR A 47 18.50 24.29 8.05
N VAL A 48 17.73 24.28 9.15
CA VAL A 48 17.69 25.41 10.10
C VAL A 48 18.28 25.10 11.48
N THR A 49 18.16 23.86 11.98
CA THR A 49 18.54 23.52 13.38
C THR A 49 19.55 22.38 13.51
N GLY A 50 20.02 21.82 12.40
CA GLY A 50 21.06 20.78 12.37
C GLY A 50 20.68 19.44 13.02
N THR A 51 19.44 19.29 13.51
CA THR A 51 18.95 18.06 14.15
C THR A 51 17.98 17.37 13.22
N LEU A 52 18.34 16.18 12.75
CA LEU A 52 17.54 15.40 11.81
C LEU A 52 16.36 14.72 12.52
N PRO A 53 15.19 14.61 11.87
CA PRO A 53 14.07 13.87 12.41
C PRO A 53 14.42 12.38 12.53
N SER A 54 13.97 11.77 13.62
CA SER A 54 14.11 10.32 13.82
C SER A 54 13.33 9.55 12.74
N LYS A 55 13.83 8.37 12.35
CA LYS A 55 13.14 7.48 11.40
C LYS A 55 11.72 7.14 11.87
N ASN A 56 11.56 6.91 13.18
CA ASN A 56 10.26 6.65 13.80
C ASN A 56 9.29 7.85 13.69
N THR A 57 9.80 9.08 13.64
CA THR A 57 8.98 10.28 13.42
C THR A 57 8.50 10.34 11.97
N VAL A 58 9.40 10.10 11.02
CA VAL A 58 9.09 10.06 9.59
C VAL A 58 8.07 8.95 9.30
N GLN A 59 8.28 7.74 9.81
CA GLN A 59 7.36 6.61 9.63
C GLN A 59 5.96 6.91 10.21
N ARG A 60 5.88 7.57 11.37
CA ARG A 60 4.60 7.98 11.95
C ARG A 60 3.87 8.97 11.07
N ALA A 61 4.57 9.93 10.46
CA ALA A 61 3.99 10.87 9.52
C ALA A 61 3.49 10.17 8.24
N ILE A 62 4.28 9.23 7.69
CA ILE A 62 3.86 8.38 6.55
C ILE A 62 2.60 7.59 6.89
N ASN A 63 2.55 6.92 8.04
CA ASN A 63 1.39 6.13 8.44
C ASN A 63 0.12 6.98 8.60
N LYS A 64 0.28 8.23 9.05
CA LYS A 64 -0.83 9.19 9.11
C LYS A 64 -1.35 9.56 7.72
N ILE A 65 -0.46 9.79 6.76
CA ILE A 65 -0.84 10.04 5.35
C ILE A 65 -1.60 8.85 4.78
N LYS A 66 -1.07 7.62 4.96
CA LYS A 66 -1.73 6.37 4.53
C LYS A 66 -3.13 6.21 5.14
N ALA A 67 -3.28 6.49 6.43
CA ALA A 67 -4.58 6.41 7.10
C ALA A 67 -5.62 7.41 6.55
N GLU A 68 -5.22 8.65 6.25
CA GLU A 68 -6.11 9.63 5.63
C GLU A 68 -6.45 9.27 4.18
N LEU A 69 -5.50 8.70 3.42
CA LEU A 69 -5.76 8.18 2.06
C LEU A 69 -6.82 7.07 2.10
N THR A 70 -6.65 6.07 2.96
CA THR A 70 -7.63 4.97 3.12
C THR A 70 -9.02 5.48 3.49
N LEU A 71 -9.10 6.55 4.29
CA LEU A 71 -10.39 7.16 4.62
C LEU A 71 -11.02 7.82 3.38
N ILE A 72 -10.23 8.51 2.55
CA ILE A 72 -10.72 9.12 1.31
C ILE A 72 -11.23 8.03 0.35
N GLU A 73 -10.48 6.95 0.15
CA GLU A 73 -10.88 5.82 -0.70
C GLU A 73 -12.23 5.23 -0.26
N LYS A 74 -12.42 5.02 1.05
CA LYS A 74 -13.69 4.54 1.59
C LYS A 74 -14.84 5.51 1.33
N ILE A 75 -14.61 6.81 1.49
CA ILE A 75 -15.62 7.84 1.23
C ILE A 75 -15.97 7.89 -0.27
N VAL A 76 -14.97 7.80 -1.15
CA VAL A 76 -15.16 7.76 -2.60
C VAL A 76 -15.94 6.51 -3.01
N ALA A 77 -15.59 5.33 -2.50
CA ALA A 77 -16.33 4.09 -2.76
C ALA A 77 -17.80 4.22 -2.34
N SER A 78 -18.08 4.77 -1.16
CA SER A 78 -19.45 5.04 -0.69
C SER A 78 -20.18 6.10 -1.54
N LEU A 79 -19.49 7.12 -2.06
CA LEU A 79 -20.08 8.07 -3.01
C LEU A 79 -20.48 7.36 -4.30
N LYS A 80 -19.58 6.55 -4.89
CA LYS A 80 -19.83 5.79 -6.11
C LYS A 80 -21.05 4.87 -5.96
N GLU A 81 -21.11 4.14 -4.84
CA GLU A 81 -22.25 3.27 -4.51
C GLU A 81 -23.57 4.06 -4.47
N VAL A 82 -23.59 5.23 -3.81
CA VAL A 82 -24.82 6.04 -3.74
C VAL A 82 -25.20 6.60 -5.11
N TYR A 83 -24.23 7.00 -5.94
CA TYR A 83 -24.53 7.44 -7.32
C TYR A 83 -25.09 6.31 -8.19
N ALA A 84 -24.49 5.12 -8.11
CA ALA A 84 -24.91 3.96 -8.90
C ALA A 84 -26.31 3.45 -8.52
N LEU A 85 -26.67 3.50 -7.23
CA LEU A 85 -27.92 2.91 -6.73
C LEU A 85 -29.14 3.83 -6.78
N ASN A 86 -28.98 5.14 -7.03
CA ASN A 86 -30.06 6.12 -6.89
C ASN A 86 -30.49 6.78 -8.22
N GLU A 87 -30.20 6.15 -9.36
CA GLU A 87 -30.60 6.60 -10.72
C GLU A 87 -30.34 8.10 -10.96
N ILE A 88 -29.20 8.59 -10.46
CA ILE A 88 -28.86 10.00 -10.56
C ILE A 88 -28.41 10.31 -11.98
N ALA A 89 -28.94 11.39 -12.57
CA ALA A 89 -28.50 11.87 -13.87
C ALA A 89 -26.99 12.10 -13.87
N GLU A 90 -26.31 11.66 -14.94
CA GLU A 90 -24.85 11.78 -15.08
C GLU A 90 -24.04 11.04 -14.00
N ALA A 91 -24.64 10.04 -13.33
CA ALA A 91 -23.94 9.21 -12.35
C ALA A 91 -22.63 8.64 -12.90
N ASP A 92 -22.63 8.12 -14.12
CA ASP A 92 -21.43 7.53 -14.75
C ASP A 92 -20.31 8.58 -14.91
N THR A 93 -20.63 9.77 -15.42
CA THR A 93 -19.67 10.89 -15.56
C THR A 93 -19.12 11.34 -14.20
N ILE A 94 -19.98 11.39 -13.17
CA ILE A 94 -19.57 11.76 -11.81
C ILE A 94 -18.67 10.67 -11.21
N ILE A 95 -19.00 9.41 -11.41
CA ILE A 95 -18.22 8.26 -10.95
C ILE A 95 -16.83 8.26 -11.60
N GLU A 96 -16.75 8.49 -12.91
CA GLU A 96 -15.48 8.61 -13.64
C GLU A 96 -14.63 9.78 -13.11
N SER A 97 -15.25 10.93 -12.83
CA SER A 97 -14.56 12.07 -12.20
C SER A 97 -14.05 11.75 -10.79
N LEU A 98 -14.80 10.96 -10.01
CA LEU A 98 -14.38 10.51 -8.67
C LEU A 98 -13.20 9.53 -8.75
N ASP A 99 -13.19 8.63 -9.73
CA ASP A 99 -12.09 7.69 -9.95
C ASP A 99 -10.83 8.43 -10.35
N LYS A 100 -10.91 9.37 -11.31
CA LYS A 100 -9.79 10.21 -11.69
C LYS A 100 -9.22 11.01 -10.52
N GLU A 101 -10.09 11.63 -9.72
CA GLU A 101 -9.65 12.37 -8.53
C GLU A 101 -8.96 11.45 -7.50
N ALA A 102 -9.46 10.23 -7.31
CA ALA A 102 -8.85 9.26 -6.42
C ALA A 102 -7.46 8.84 -6.91
N ASP A 103 -7.32 8.54 -8.21
CA ASP A 103 -6.04 8.18 -8.83
C ASP A 103 -5.01 9.30 -8.71
N GLU A 104 -5.41 10.56 -8.95
CA GLU A 104 -4.54 11.73 -8.77
C GLU A 104 -4.07 11.88 -7.32
N ILE A 105 -4.95 11.62 -6.34
CA ILE A 105 -4.60 11.68 -4.92
C ILE A 105 -3.63 10.54 -4.56
N VAL A 106 -3.89 9.32 -5.01
CA VAL A 106 -3.03 8.15 -4.77
C VAL A 106 -1.64 8.41 -5.34
N ALA A 107 -1.53 8.80 -6.61
CA ALA A 107 -0.25 9.11 -7.25
C ALA A 107 0.53 10.19 -6.50
N SER A 108 -0.16 11.25 -6.05
CA SER A 108 0.47 12.33 -5.28
C SER A 108 0.85 11.92 -3.85
N VAL A 109 0.22 10.90 -3.28
CA VAL A 109 0.60 10.33 -1.97
C VAL A 109 1.80 9.41 -2.13
N ASP A 110 1.80 8.54 -3.13
CA ASP A 110 2.89 7.62 -3.43
C ASP A 110 4.18 8.39 -3.68
N GLU A 111 4.14 9.44 -4.50
CA GLU A 111 5.30 10.32 -4.75
C GLU A 111 5.88 10.90 -3.44
N VAL A 112 5.02 11.36 -2.53
CA VAL A 112 5.46 11.95 -1.26
C VAL A 112 6.04 10.90 -0.30
N ILE A 113 5.48 9.70 -0.29
CA ILE A 113 5.96 8.59 0.54
C ILE A 113 7.31 8.09 -0.02
N GLU A 114 7.41 7.86 -1.32
CA GLU A 114 8.67 7.45 -1.97
C GLU A 114 9.78 8.46 -1.74
N ASN A 115 9.49 9.77 -1.85
CA ASN A 115 10.48 10.81 -1.55
C ASN A 115 10.93 10.79 -0.09
N ALA A 116 10.00 10.55 0.85
CA ALA A 116 10.32 10.45 2.27
C ALA A 116 11.14 9.20 2.61
N GLU A 117 10.79 8.06 2.03
CA GLU A 117 11.51 6.79 2.22
C GLU A 117 12.91 6.87 1.62
N ARG A 118 13.05 7.44 0.42
CA ARG A 118 14.34 7.71 -0.22
C ARG A 118 15.21 8.62 0.64
N HIS A 119 14.66 9.70 1.19
CA HIS A 119 15.40 10.59 2.10
C HIS A 119 15.92 9.86 3.34
N VAL A 120 15.13 8.93 3.90
CA VAL A 120 15.57 8.10 5.04
C VAL A 120 16.64 7.08 4.62
N GLN A 121 16.51 6.48 3.44
CA GLN A 121 17.46 5.50 2.93
C GLN A 121 18.81 6.14 2.56
N GLU A 122 18.81 7.28 1.87
CA GLU A 122 20.05 8.00 1.55
C GLU A 122 20.84 8.41 2.80
N ARG A 123 20.13 8.74 3.89
CA ARG A 123 20.75 9.02 5.20
C ARG A 123 21.38 7.77 5.82
N LEU A 124 20.71 6.64 5.71
CA LEU A 124 21.21 5.34 6.15
C LEU A 124 22.50 4.95 5.41
N ASP A 125 22.51 5.11 4.08
CA ASP A 125 23.66 4.77 3.24
C ASP A 125 24.87 5.66 3.53
N LYS A 126 24.64 6.91 3.99
CA LYS A 126 25.69 7.85 4.45
C LYS A 126 26.23 7.53 5.85
N GLY A 127 25.73 6.49 6.52
CA GLY A 127 26.19 6.06 7.83
C GLY A 127 25.65 6.92 8.99
N GLU A 128 24.53 7.64 8.80
CA GLU A 128 23.87 8.30 9.93
C GLU A 128 23.26 7.27 10.87
N GLU A 129 23.95 7.01 11.98
CA GLU A 129 23.39 6.25 13.08
C GLU A 129 22.26 7.02 13.77
N GLU A 130 21.31 6.25 14.29
CA GLU A 130 20.11 6.75 14.97
C GLU A 130 20.54 7.69 16.10
N SER A 131 20.28 9.00 15.95
CA SER A 131 20.42 9.93 17.07
C SER A 131 19.33 9.59 18.09
N VAL A 132 19.65 8.64 18.97
CA VAL A 132 18.88 8.36 20.18
C VAL A 132 19.05 9.61 21.03
N LEU A 133 18.12 10.55 20.87
CA LEU A 133 17.90 11.59 21.87
C LEU A 133 17.44 10.86 23.14
N LEU A 134 18.41 10.38 23.91
CA LEU A 134 18.28 10.11 25.33
C LEU A 134 17.86 11.44 25.94
N SER A 135 16.55 11.61 26.07
CA SER A 135 15.94 12.68 26.84
C SER A 135 16.46 12.53 28.27
N ASN A 136 17.58 13.20 28.56
CA ASN A 136 18.12 13.31 29.90
C ASN A 136 17.17 14.20 30.70
N LYS A 137 16.18 13.57 31.32
CA LYS A 137 15.50 14.13 32.48
C LYS A 137 15.72 13.19 33.65
N SER A 138 16.17 13.81 34.74
CA SER A 138 16.34 13.32 36.10
C SER A 138 17.50 12.34 36.41
N GLN A 139 18.48 12.94 37.11
CA GLN A 139 18.82 12.61 38.50
C GLN A 139 19.73 11.38 38.76
N ALA A 140 20.70 11.62 39.64
CA ALA A 140 21.83 10.77 39.98
C ALA A 140 21.43 9.43 40.62
N SER A 141 22.08 8.35 40.18
CA SER A 141 22.57 7.25 41.02
C SER A 141 23.37 6.24 40.16
N ASP A 142 24.32 5.56 40.80
CA ASP A 142 25.38 4.70 40.26
C ASP A 142 24.95 3.42 39.49
N ASP A 143 23.72 3.32 38.96
CA ASP A 143 23.22 2.12 38.25
C ASP A 143 23.46 2.14 36.72
N LYS A 144 24.12 3.18 36.19
CA LYS A 144 24.21 3.43 34.73
C LYS A 144 25.00 2.40 33.92
N VAL A 145 25.91 1.65 34.54
CA VAL A 145 26.75 0.67 33.82
C VAL A 145 25.98 -0.61 33.50
N SER A 146 24.99 -0.98 34.33
CA SER A 146 24.19 -2.21 34.14
C SER A 146 23.14 -2.05 33.03
N LEU A 147 22.51 -0.88 32.94
CA LEU A 147 21.46 -0.57 31.96
C LEU A 147 21.99 -0.40 30.53
N ALA A 148 23.15 0.24 30.36
CA ALA A 148 23.78 0.37 29.05
C ALA A 148 24.21 -1.01 28.49
N SER A 149 24.72 -1.90 29.34
CA SER A 149 25.06 -3.28 28.96
C SER A 149 23.82 -4.08 28.54
N SER A 150 22.70 -3.91 29.25
CA SER A 150 21.43 -4.57 28.93
C SER A 150 20.86 -4.13 27.58
N TYR A 151 20.87 -2.81 27.31
CA TYR A 151 20.37 -2.25 26.05
C TYR A 151 21.18 -2.72 24.83
N VAL A 152 22.51 -2.72 24.95
CA VAL A 152 23.40 -3.22 23.88
C VAL A 152 23.15 -4.70 23.60
N LYS A 153 23.01 -5.52 24.64
CA LYS A 153 22.69 -6.95 24.49
C LYS A 153 21.34 -7.19 23.83
N GLN A 154 20.33 -6.39 24.18
CA GLN A 154 19.01 -6.46 23.55
C GLN A 154 19.07 -6.13 22.06
N LYS A 155 19.74 -5.03 21.68
CA LYS A 155 19.94 -4.65 20.28
C LYS A 155 20.69 -5.71 19.48
N GLN A 156 21.69 -6.34 20.09
CA GLN A 156 22.46 -7.40 19.45
C GLN A 156 21.62 -8.67 19.25
N LEU A 157 20.68 -8.97 20.16
CA LEU A 157 19.72 -10.05 20.01
C LEU A 157 18.70 -9.76 18.89
N GLU A 158 18.17 -8.54 18.85
CA GLU A 158 17.25 -8.08 17.79
C GLU A 158 17.92 -8.17 16.40
N ALA A 159 19.18 -7.75 16.29
CA ALA A 159 19.96 -7.85 15.05
C ALA A 159 20.18 -9.30 14.61
N LYS A 160 20.49 -10.21 15.55
CA LYS A 160 20.62 -11.64 15.25
C LYS A 160 19.31 -12.24 14.76
N GLN A 161 18.19 -11.93 15.43
CA GLN A 161 16.87 -12.43 15.02
C GLN A 161 16.43 -11.87 13.67
N ALA A 162 16.75 -10.60 13.37
CA ALA A 162 16.47 -10.00 12.07
C ALA A 162 17.31 -10.67 10.97
N SER A 163 18.60 -10.92 11.22
CA SER A 163 19.48 -11.61 10.28
C SER A 163 19.04 -13.05 10.02
N GLU A 164 18.55 -13.76 11.04
CA GLU A 164 18.03 -15.12 10.88
C GLU A 164 16.74 -15.14 10.05
N ARG A 165 15.82 -14.19 10.28
CA ARG A 165 14.61 -14.04 9.46
C ARG A 165 14.95 -13.72 8.01
N LEU A 166 15.94 -12.85 7.77
CA LEU A 166 16.38 -12.52 6.42
C LEU A 166 16.91 -13.76 5.69
N ALA A 167 17.77 -14.55 6.34
CA ALA A 167 18.30 -15.78 5.75
C ALA A 167 17.21 -16.80 5.42
N GLN A 168 16.16 -16.90 6.24
CA GLN A 168 15.01 -17.77 5.95
C GLN A 168 14.23 -17.30 4.72
N VAL A 169 14.01 -15.99 4.59
CA VAL A 169 13.30 -15.40 3.44
C VAL A 169 14.11 -15.56 2.15
N GLU A 170 15.43 -15.36 2.21
CA GLU A 170 16.32 -15.57 1.06
C GLU A 170 16.33 -17.03 0.58
N GLU A 171 16.34 -18.00 1.50
CA GLU A 171 16.27 -19.42 1.15
C GLU A 171 14.88 -19.78 0.58
N GLU A 172 13.80 -19.25 1.14
CA GLU A 172 12.45 -19.46 0.58
C GLU A 172 12.32 -18.85 -0.82
N GLN A 173 12.88 -17.66 -1.05
CA GLN A 173 12.91 -17.03 -2.36
C GLN A 173 13.66 -17.91 -3.37
N LYS A 174 14.84 -18.41 -3.00
CA LYS A 174 15.65 -19.29 -3.86
C LYS A 174 14.91 -20.58 -4.23
N GLN A 175 14.16 -21.16 -3.30
CA GLN A 175 13.35 -22.35 -3.56
C GLN A 175 12.21 -22.05 -4.55
N LYS A 176 11.52 -20.91 -4.38
CA LYS A 176 10.45 -20.48 -5.30
C LYS A 176 10.98 -20.17 -6.70
N GLU A 177 12.15 -19.56 -6.82
CA GLU A 177 12.78 -19.31 -8.11
C GLU A 177 13.09 -20.63 -8.85
N LEU A 178 13.59 -21.64 -8.14
CA LEU A 178 13.86 -22.97 -8.71
C LEU A 178 12.55 -23.67 -9.13
N GLU A 179 11.48 -23.55 -8.34
CA GLU A 179 10.17 -24.10 -8.69
C GLU A 179 9.59 -23.42 -9.94
N LEU A 180 9.71 -22.09 -10.06
CA LEU A 180 9.29 -21.35 -11.26
C LEU A 180 10.08 -21.76 -12.50
N GLU A 181 11.38 -21.99 -12.38
CA GLU A 181 12.22 -22.48 -13.48
C GLU A 181 11.74 -23.86 -13.95
N LYS A 182 11.45 -24.76 -13.01
CA LYS A 182 10.91 -26.10 -13.31
C LYS A 182 9.55 -26.03 -14.03
N ILE A 183 8.61 -25.24 -13.50
CA ILE A 183 7.29 -25.06 -14.12
C ILE A 183 7.44 -24.48 -15.54
N THR A 184 8.35 -23.52 -15.72
CA THR A 184 8.61 -22.92 -17.03
C THR A 184 9.12 -23.96 -18.04
N ALA A 185 10.05 -24.83 -17.63
CA ALA A 185 10.54 -25.93 -18.46
C ALA A 185 9.42 -26.93 -18.80
N GLU A 186 8.58 -27.31 -17.83
CA GLU A 186 7.44 -28.20 -18.05
C GLU A 186 6.42 -27.61 -19.04
N VAL A 187 6.12 -26.32 -18.93
CA VAL A 187 5.21 -25.62 -19.85
C VAL A 187 5.80 -25.57 -21.27
N GLN A 188 7.10 -25.34 -21.42
CA GLN A 188 7.75 -25.38 -22.73
C GLN A 188 7.67 -26.78 -23.36
N LEU A 189 7.92 -27.83 -22.58
CA LEU A 189 7.79 -29.21 -23.04
C LEU A 189 6.35 -29.55 -23.44
N ALA A 190 5.36 -29.12 -22.65
CA ALA A 190 3.95 -29.31 -22.97
C ALA A 190 3.55 -28.60 -24.28
N LYS A 191 4.07 -27.39 -24.53
CA LYS A 191 3.88 -26.67 -25.80
C LYS A 191 4.45 -27.44 -26.99
N GLN A 192 5.67 -27.97 -26.87
CA GLN A 192 6.28 -28.78 -27.93
C GLN A 192 5.45 -30.03 -28.24
N ARG A 193 5.02 -30.77 -27.20
CA ARG A 193 4.15 -31.95 -27.37
C ARG A 193 2.82 -31.61 -28.04
N ALA A 194 2.21 -30.47 -27.68
CA ALA A 194 0.98 -30.02 -28.31
C ALA A 194 1.18 -29.65 -29.79
N GLU A 195 2.31 -29.04 -30.14
CA GLU A 195 2.64 -28.72 -31.53
C GLU A 195 2.90 -29.99 -32.36
N GLU A 196 3.62 -30.97 -31.81
CA GLU A 196 3.84 -32.27 -32.45
C GLU A 196 2.52 -33.02 -32.66
N ALA A 197 1.64 -33.04 -31.65
CA ALA A 197 0.31 -33.65 -31.78
C ALA A 197 -0.52 -33.00 -32.89
N ARG A 198 -0.45 -31.66 -33.03
CA ARG A 198 -1.09 -30.93 -34.15
C ARG A 198 -0.51 -31.34 -35.50
N LYS A 199 0.82 -31.47 -35.62
CA LYS A 199 1.47 -31.91 -36.86
C LYS A 199 1.05 -33.33 -37.24
N VAL A 200 1.03 -34.26 -36.28
CA VAL A 200 0.58 -35.64 -36.50
C VAL A 200 -0.88 -35.70 -36.91
N ALA A 201 -1.76 -34.94 -36.23
CA ALA A 201 -3.18 -34.88 -36.60
C ALA A 201 -3.39 -34.33 -38.03
N ALA A 202 -2.65 -33.29 -38.42
CA ALA A 202 -2.71 -32.75 -39.77
C ALA A 202 -2.22 -33.76 -40.83
N LEU A 203 -1.13 -34.48 -40.57
CA LEU A 203 -0.63 -35.52 -41.47
C LEU A 203 -1.62 -36.69 -41.62
N ASN A 204 -2.22 -37.14 -40.52
CA ASN A 204 -3.22 -38.20 -40.56
C ASN A 204 -4.47 -37.78 -41.33
N LYS A 205 -4.90 -36.53 -41.19
CA LYS A 205 -6.00 -35.97 -41.98
C LYS A 205 -5.68 -35.98 -43.47
N LEU A 206 -4.50 -35.50 -43.87
CA LEU A 206 -4.08 -35.53 -45.28
C LEU A 206 -4.04 -36.95 -45.85
N ARG A 207 -3.59 -37.94 -45.06
CA ARG A 207 -3.59 -39.35 -45.47
C ARG A 207 -5.00 -39.91 -45.64
N ALA A 208 -5.92 -39.57 -44.73
CA ALA A 208 -7.33 -39.97 -44.85
C ALA A 208 -7.97 -39.35 -46.10
N ASP A 209 -7.80 -38.04 -46.31
CA ASP A 209 -8.32 -37.33 -47.47
C ASP A 209 -7.75 -37.88 -48.80
N ALA A 210 -6.49 -38.33 -48.82
CA ALA A 210 -5.88 -38.96 -49.99
C ALA A 210 -6.46 -40.37 -50.25
N ALA A 211 -6.63 -41.17 -49.21
CA ALA A 211 -7.23 -42.51 -49.34
C ALA A 211 -8.68 -42.46 -49.82
N GLU A 212 -9.46 -41.46 -49.41
CA GLU A 212 -10.83 -41.24 -49.91
C GLU A 212 -10.88 -40.87 -51.39
N ARG A 213 -9.83 -40.25 -51.94
CA ARG A 213 -9.76 -39.89 -53.38
C ARG A 213 -9.29 -41.03 -54.27
N GLU A 214 -8.60 -42.02 -53.69
CA GLU A 214 -8.10 -43.20 -54.40
C GLU A 214 -9.07 -44.40 -54.33
N SER A 215 -10.15 -44.29 -53.54
CA SER A 215 -11.25 -45.26 -53.46
C SER A 215 -12.41 -44.92 -54.38
#